data_AF-A0A1I6AN84-F1
#
_entry.id   AF-A0A1I6AN84-F1
#
_cell.length_a   1.000
_cell.length_b   1.000
_cell.length_c   1.000
_cell.angle_alpha   90.00
_cell.angle_beta   90.00
_cell.angle_gamma   90.00
#
_symmetry.space_group_name_H-M   'P 1'
#
loop_
_entity.id
_entity.type
_entity.pdbx_description
1 polymer ?
#
loop_
_entity_poly.entity_id
_entity_poly.type
_entity_poly.pdbx_seq_one_letter_code
_entity_poly.pdbx_strand_id
1 'polypeptide(L)' 'MMMIKESQTEQKRDGIIEEFVNKGVYKIDGRQLYELNFYELMKEYTTEEESK' A
#
# COMPACT_ATOMS: atom_id res chain seq x y z
N MET A 1 -10.47 -5.87 -23.42
CA MET A 1 -9.20 -6.27 -22.78
C MET A 1 -8.98 -5.33 -21.59
N MET A 2 -9.47 -5.69 -20.40
CA MET A 2 -9.41 -4.84 -19.18
C MET A 2 -8.54 -5.45 -18.05
N MET A 3 -8.09 -6.69 -18.17
CA MET A 3 -7.42 -7.43 -17.08
C MET A 3 -6.01 -6.95 -16.71
N ILE A 4 -5.33 -6.18 -17.58
CA ILE A 4 -3.92 -5.81 -17.35
C ILE A 4 -3.79 -4.71 -16.26
N LYS A 5 -4.77 -3.81 -16.17
CA LYS A 5 -4.73 -2.68 -15.21
C LYS A 5 -4.98 -3.12 -13.77
N GLU A 6 -5.87 -4.09 -13.56
CA GLU A 6 -6.14 -4.65 -12.23
C GLU A 6 -4.88 -5.32 -11.67
N SER A 7 -4.22 -6.13 -12.50
CA SER A 7 -2.97 -6.82 -12.12
C SER A 7 -1.83 -5.85 -11.73
N GLN A 8 -1.63 -4.76 -12.46
CA GLN A 8 -0.60 -3.76 -12.09
C GLN A 8 -0.93 -3.01 -10.78
N THR A 9 -2.21 -2.82 -10.48
CA THR A 9 -2.65 -2.13 -9.27
C THR A 9 -2.50 -3.04 -8.04
N GLU A 10 -2.86 -4.32 -8.18
CA GLU A 10 -2.64 -5.33 -7.14
C GLU A 10 -1.15 -5.51 -6.84
N GLN A 11 -0.30 -5.62 -7.87
CA GLN A 11 1.15 -5.72 -7.69
C GLN A 11 1.73 -4.52 -6.94
N LYS A 12 1.29 -3.30 -7.27
CA LYS A 12 1.74 -2.10 -6.54
C LYS A 12 1.22 -2.09 -5.11
N ARG A 13 -0.02 -2.54 -4.87
CA ARG A 13 -0.58 -2.64 -3.52
C ARG A 13 0.28 -3.55 -2.66
N ASP A 14 0.60 -4.74 -3.16
CA ASP A 14 1.37 -5.71 -2.41
C ASP A 14 2.80 -5.21 -2.14
N GLY A 15 3.42 -4.50 -3.10
CA GLY A 15 4.71 -3.84 -2.88
C GLY A 15 4.68 -2.76 -1.79
N ILE A 16 3.61 -1.95 -1.73
CA ILE A 16 3.43 -0.96 -0.66
C ILE A 16 3.26 -1.67 0.70
N ILE A 17 2.50 -2.76 0.75
CA ILE A 17 2.32 -3.55 1.98
C ILE A 17 3.66 -4.12 2.46
N GLU A 18 4.47 -4.70 1.56
CA GLU A 18 5.81 -5.20 1.91
C GLU A 18 6.71 -4.10 2.48
N GLU A 19 6.72 -2.90 1.89
CA GLU A 19 7.47 -1.76 2.41
C GLU A 19 7.05 -1.39 3.84
N PHE A 20 5.74 -1.31 4.12
CA PHE A 20 5.25 -1.05 5.47
C PHE A 20 5.66 -2.16 6.44
N VAL A 21 5.54 -3.43 6.05
CA VAL A 21 5.93 -4.58 6.88
C VAL A 21 7.42 -4.58 7.18
N ASN A 22 8.27 -4.26 6.20
CA ASN A 22 9.72 -4.13 6.39
C ASN A 22 10.08 -2.99 7.36
N LYS A 23 9.26 -1.93 7.42
CA LYS A 23 9.36 -0.85 8.40
C LYS A 23 8.77 -1.21 9.77
N GLY A 24 8.18 -2.40 9.94
CA GLY A 24 7.52 -2.84 11.17
C GLY A 24 6.12 -2.24 11.38
N VAL A 25 5.52 -1.66 10.33
CA VAL A 25 4.14 -1.18 10.33
C VAL A 25 3.24 -2.30 9.84
N TYR A 26 2.28 -2.70 10.67
CA TYR A 26 1.30 -3.75 10.34
C TYR A 26 -0.14 -3.21 10.31
N LYS A 27 -0.34 -1.99 10.79
CA LYS A 27 -1.64 -1.33 10.90
C LYS A 27 -1.52 0.16 10.63
N ILE A 28 -2.53 0.73 9.98
CA ILE A 28 -2.71 2.17 9.78
C ILE A 28 -4.10 2.50 10.30
N ASP A 29 -4.22 3.54 11.13
CA ASP A 29 -5.48 3.94 11.78
C ASP A 29 -6.20 2.78 12.48
N GLY A 30 -5.45 1.87 13.09
CA GLY A 30 -5.98 0.70 13.81
C GLY A 30 -6.47 -0.46 12.92
N ARG A 31 -6.47 -0.31 11.60
CA ARG A 31 -6.81 -1.35 10.61
C ARG A 31 -5.57 -2.04 10.08
N GLN A 32 -5.62 -3.34 9.82
CA GLN A 32 -4.50 -4.07 9.23
C GLN A 32 -4.25 -3.62 7.79
N LEU A 33 -2.99 -3.69 7.32
CA LEU A 33 -2.64 -3.29 5.95
C LEU A 33 -3.45 -4.01 4.86
N TYR A 34 -3.74 -5.30 5.07
CA TYR A 34 -4.54 -6.11 4.15
C TYR A 34 -6.03 -5.75 4.12
N GLU A 35 -6.50 -4.98 5.11
CA GLU A 35 -7.88 -4.47 5.17
C GLU A 35 -8.01 -3.13 4.44
N LEU A 36 -6.90 -2.51 4.04
CA LEU A 36 -6.86 -1.22 3.38
C LEU A 36 -6.88 -1.37 1.85
N ASN A 37 -7.53 -0.43 1.19
CA ASN A 37 -7.49 -0.38 -0.27
C ASN A 37 -6.19 0.28 -0.78
N PHE A 38 -5.91 0.15 -2.07
CA PHE A 38 -4.70 0.69 -2.69
C PHE A 38 -4.51 2.20 -2.47
N TYR A 39 -5.58 3.00 -2.50
CA TYR A 39 -5.47 4.45 -2.32
C TYR A 39 -5.14 4.83 -0.87
N GLU A 40 -5.72 4.13 0.11
CA GLU A 40 -5.40 4.33 1.52
C GLU A 40 -3.92 4.01 1.80
N LEU A 41 -3.44 2.88 1.28
CA LEU A 41 -2.04 2.48 1.39
C LEU A 41 -1.11 3.48 0.68
N MET A 42 -1.47 3.91 -0.53
CA MET A 42 -0.63 4.80 -1.33
C MET A 42 -0.54 6.21 -0.73
N LYS A 43 -1.62 6.71 -0.13
CA LYS A 43 -1.64 8.01 0.56
C LYS A 43 -0.59 8.07 1.67
N GLU A 44 -0.54 7.04 2.52
CA GLU A 44 0.42 6.98 3.62
C GLU A 44 1.84 6.75 3.09
N TYR A 45 1.99 5.91 2.06
CA TYR A 45 3.27 5.68 1.39
C TYR A 45 3.88 6.96 0.80
N THR A 46 3.09 7.76 0.08
CA THR A 46 3.57 9.03 -0.50
C THR A 46 3.87 10.10 0.55
N THR A 47 3.13 10.11 1.66
CA THR A 47 3.37 11.05 2.77
C THR A 47 4.71 10.76 3.45
N GLU A 48 5.09 9.48 3.56
CA GLU A 48 6.42 9.08 4.06
C GLU A 48 7.56 9.43 3.10
N GLU A 49 7.37 9.26 1.79
CA GLU A 49 8.39 9.56 0.78
C GLU A 49 8.73 11.06 0.68
N GLU A 50 7.74 11.94 0.88
CA GLU A 50 7.96 13.41 0.92
C GLU A 50 8.61 13.90 2.23
N SER A 51 8.70 13.04 3.26
CA SER A 51 9.27 13.39 4.57
C SER A 51 10.74 12.97 4.75
N LYS A 52 11.37 12.46 3.69
CA LYS A 52 12.80 12.04 3.66
C LYS A 52 13.68 13.06 2.95
#